data_AF-A0A969PZ14-F1
#
_entry.id   AF-A0A969PZ14-F1
#
_cell.length_a   1.000
_cell.length_b   1.000
_cell.length_c   1.000
_cell.angle_alpha   90.00
_cell.angle_beta   90.00
_cell.angle_gamma   90.00
#
_symmetry.space_group_name_H-M   'P 1'
#
loop_
_entity.id
_entity.type
_entity.pdbx_description
1 polymer ?
#
loop_
_entity_poly.entity_id
_entity_poly.type
_entity_poly.pdbx_seq_one_letter_code
_entity_poly.pdbx_strand_id
1 'polypeptide(L)'
;MNYYPVVRAINQCERPLLMSDRNLVLILSLSHYLDPKVKLQLLPASKISVELIDQLSRFSDIFLFQPSDNFQQTFKTQLNYKIISLKEIRELLKIEKSND
;
A
#
# COMPACT_ATOMS: atom_id res chain seq x y z
N MET A 1 -6.43 6.96 -16.99
CA MET A 1 -6.79 6.39 -15.67
C MET A 1 -7.03 7.55 -14.72
N ASN A 2 -8.18 7.63 -14.05
CA ASN A 2 -8.47 8.73 -13.13
C ASN A 2 -7.92 8.40 -11.73
N TYR A 3 -6.81 9.03 -11.34
CA TYR A 3 -6.18 8.81 -10.03
C TYR A 3 -6.83 9.58 -8.88
N TYR A 4 -7.79 10.46 -9.16
CA TYR A 4 -8.36 11.34 -8.15
C TYR A 4 -8.92 10.61 -6.92
N PRO A 5 -9.68 9.50 -7.05
CA PRO A 5 -10.15 8.76 -5.88
C PRO A 5 -9.02 8.15 -5.04
N VAL A 6 -7.99 7.59 -5.71
CA VAL A 6 -6.80 7.00 -5.07
C VAL A 6 -6.07 8.06 -4.26
N VAL A 7 -5.74 9.19 -4.89
CA VAL A 7 -5.00 10.30 -4.26
C VAL A 7 -5.78 10.87 -3.08
N ARG A 8 -7.09 11.10 -3.25
CA ARG A 8 -7.93 11.65 -2.19
C ARG A 8 -7.97 10.73 -0.97
N ALA A 9 -8.10 9.42 -1.17
CA ALA A 9 -8.11 8.47 -0.07
C ALA A 9 -6.78 8.46 0.71
N ILE A 10 -5.65 8.50 0.00
CA ILE A 10 -4.32 8.48 0.63
C ILE A 10 -4.01 9.80 1.36
N ASN A 11 -4.27 10.95 0.72
CA ASN A 11 -3.91 12.26 1.29
C ASN A 11 -4.73 12.62 2.55
N GLN A 12 -5.88 11.99 2.77
CA GLN A 12 -6.68 12.18 3.99
C GLN A 12 -6.06 11.53 5.23
N CYS A 13 -5.16 10.56 5.07
CA CYS A 13 -4.47 9.90 6.18
C CYS A 13 -3.38 10.79 6.79
N GLU A 14 -3.10 10.63 8.08
CA GLU A 14 -2.09 11.42 8.78
C GLU A 14 -0.66 11.03 8.38
N ARG A 15 -0.39 9.73 8.30
CA ARG A 15 0.95 9.19 8.01
C ARG A 15 0.84 7.94 7.13
N PRO A 16 0.39 8.09 5.87
CA PRO A 16 0.18 6.96 4.99
C PRO A 16 1.48 6.43 4.38
N LEU A 17 1.53 5.11 4.19
CA LEU A 17 2.48 4.43 3.33
C LEU A 17 1.76 3.88 2.11
N LEU A 18 2.28 4.18 0.92
CA LEU A 18 1.86 3.56 -0.33
C LEU A 18 2.94 2.60 -0.81
N MET A 19 2.57 1.33 -0.98
CA MET A 19 3.44 0.27 -1.44
C MET A 19 3.00 -0.26 -2.81
N SER A 20 3.94 -0.68 -3.64
CA SER A 20 3.65 -1.52 -4.81
C SER A 20 4.81 -2.49 -5.03
N ASP A 21 4.51 -3.62 -5.67
CA ASP A 21 5.50 -4.57 -6.19
C ASP A 21 5.63 -4.52 -7.71
N ARG A 22 4.87 -3.62 -8.35
CA ARG A 22 4.86 -3.43 -9.81
C ARG A 22 5.77 -2.29 -10.24
N ASN A 23 5.70 -1.92 -11.51
CA ASN A 23 6.59 -0.95 -12.14
C ASN A 23 6.63 0.41 -11.41
N LEU A 24 7.85 0.90 -11.13
CA LEU A 24 8.15 2.21 -10.56
C LEU A 24 7.44 3.37 -11.26
N VAL A 25 7.26 3.28 -12.58
CA VAL A 25 6.61 4.32 -13.41
C VAL A 25 5.20 4.66 -12.91
N LEU A 26 4.45 3.67 -12.42
CA LEU A 26 3.09 3.88 -11.93
C LEU A 26 3.06 4.64 -10.59
N ILE A 27 3.95 4.28 -9.66
CA ILE A 27 4.11 5.00 -8.40
C ILE A 27 4.57 6.44 -8.65
N LEU A 28 5.56 6.64 -9.53
CA LEU A 28 6.08 7.98 -9.85
C LEU A 28 5.04 8.85 -10.54
N SER A 29 4.19 8.28 -11.39
CA SER A 29 3.09 9.04 -12.01
C SER A 29 2.06 9.51 -10.97
N LEU A 30 1.83 8.71 -9.92
CA LEU A 30 0.92 9.06 -8.82
C LEU A 30 1.54 10.06 -7.84
N SER A 31 2.87 10.01 -7.62
CA SER A 31 3.57 10.81 -6.61
C SER A 31 3.39 12.32 -6.80
N HIS A 32 3.23 12.79 -8.03
CA HIS A 32 2.98 14.20 -8.34
C HIS A 32 1.67 14.75 -7.76
N TYR A 33 0.72 13.89 -7.39
CA TYR A 33 -0.56 14.27 -6.81
C TYR A 33 -0.65 14.02 -5.30
N LEU A 34 0.33 13.30 -4.73
CA LEU A 34 0.33 12.91 -3.32
C LEU A 34 0.91 14.01 -2.44
N ASP A 35 0.38 14.14 -1.23
CA ASP A 35 0.93 15.09 -0.26
C ASP A 35 2.37 14.68 0.13
N PRO A 36 3.28 15.62 0.46
CA PRO A 36 4.66 15.31 0.84
C PRO A 36 4.81 14.38 2.06
N LYS A 37 3.77 14.25 2.88
CA LYS A 37 3.71 13.34 4.03
C LYS A 37 3.60 11.86 3.63
N VAL A 38 3.12 11.58 2.42
CA VAL A 38 2.92 10.21 1.92
C VAL A 38 4.29 9.59 1.66
N LYS A 39 4.54 8.42 2.26
CA LYS A 39 5.74 7.63 1.96
C LYS A 39 5.45 6.65 0.85
N LEU A 40 6.42 6.47 -0.05
CA LEU A 40 6.33 5.58 -1.19
C LEU A 40 7.37 4.48 -1.04
N GLN A 41 6.95 3.22 -1.26
CA GLN A 41 7.85 2.08 -1.22
C GLN A 41 7.59 1.14 -2.39
N LEU A 42 8.59 1.00 -3.25
CA LEU A 42 8.63 -0.04 -4.26
C LEU A 42 9.36 -1.25 -3.67
N LEU A 43 8.65 -2.36 -3.49
CA LEU A 43 9.20 -3.57 -2.90
C LEU A 43 8.69 -4.79 -3.67
N PRO A 44 9.57 -5.55 -4.35
CA PRO A 44 9.14 -6.80 -4.96
C PRO A 44 8.71 -7.80 -3.88
N ALA A 45 7.71 -8.62 -4.17
CA ALA A 45 7.15 -9.58 -3.21
C ALA A 45 8.21 -10.51 -2.59
N SER A 46 9.24 -10.88 -3.34
CA SER A 46 10.35 -11.72 -2.88
C SER A 46 11.25 -11.07 -1.82
N LYS A 47 11.16 -9.75 -1.62
CA LYS A 47 11.93 -8.99 -0.64
C LYS A 47 11.12 -8.58 0.58
N ILE A 48 9.88 -9.04 0.69
CA ILE A 48 9.12 -8.87 1.93
C ILE A 48 9.73 -9.78 3.00
N SER A 49 10.24 -9.19 4.08
CA SER A 49 10.73 -9.92 5.26
C SER A 49 9.88 -9.60 6.49
N VAL A 50 10.06 -10.39 7.56
CA VAL A 50 9.39 -10.15 8.85
C VAL A 50 9.86 -8.82 9.47
N GLU A 51 11.09 -8.37 9.24
CA GLU A 51 11.59 -7.08 9.75
C GLU A 51 10.84 -5.88 9.15
N LEU A 52 10.21 -6.07 7.98
CA LEU A 52 9.33 -5.05 7.40
C LEU A 52 8.16 -4.73 8.33
N ILE A 53 7.66 -5.71 9.10
CA ILE A 53 6.50 -5.54 9.99
C ILE A 53 6.75 -4.42 11.00
N ASP A 54 7.94 -4.36 11.58
CA ASP A 54 8.30 -3.32 12.55
C ASP A 54 8.32 -1.93 11.90
N GLN A 55 8.74 -1.84 10.63
CA GLN A 55 8.68 -0.59 9.88
C GLN A 55 7.23 -0.17 9.59
N LEU A 56 6.37 -1.13 9.25
CA LEU A 56 4.95 -0.89 8.95
C LEU A 56 4.17 -0.31 10.13
N SER A 57 4.55 -0.68 11.36
CA SER A 57 3.91 -0.15 12.59
C SER A 57 4.02 1.38 12.75
N ARG A 58 4.94 2.01 12.03
CA ARG A 58 5.18 3.46 12.06
C ARG A 58 4.27 4.23 11.11
N PHE A 59 3.29 3.60 10.47
CA PHE A 59 2.36 4.25 9.55
C PHE A 59 0.94 4.16 10.11
N SER A 60 0.14 5.22 9.90
CA SER A 60 -1.27 5.20 10.33
C SER A 60 -2.09 4.26 9.45
N ASP A 61 -1.77 4.27 8.15
CA ASP A 61 -2.46 3.53 7.12
C ASP A 61 -1.45 3.04 6.10
N ILE A 62 -1.62 1.80 5.65
CA ILE A 62 -0.78 1.19 4.63
C ILE A 62 -1.66 0.77 3.48
N PHE A 63 -1.30 1.23 2.30
CA PHE A 63 -2.02 0.95 1.06
C PHE A 63 -1.14 0.20 0.09
N LEU A 64 -1.73 -0.77 -0.62
CA LEU A 64 -1.12 -1.46 -1.74
C LEU A 64 -1.73 -0.91 -3.03
N PHE A 65 -0.88 -0.35 -3.89
CA PHE A 65 -1.27 0.21 -5.17
C PHE A 65 -1.06 -0.78 -6.30
N GLN A 66 -2.16 -1.15 -6.94
CA GLN A 66 -2.24 -2.18 -7.99
C GLN A 66 -1.36 -3.40 -7.68
N PRO A 67 -1.48 -4.01 -6.49
CA PRO A 67 -0.57 -5.08 -6.11
C PRO A 67 -0.73 -6.30 -7.04
N SER A 68 0.33 -7.08 -7.24
CA SER A 68 0.18 -8.42 -7.79
C SER A 68 -0.56 -9.34 -6.80
N ASP A 69 -1.11 -10.44 -7.30
CA ASP A 69 -1.73 -11.45 -6.45
C ASP A 69 -0.70 -12.04 -5.47
N ASN A 70 0.53 -12.27 -5.92
CA ASN A 70 1.59 -12.78 -5.06
C ASN A 70 1.90 -11.82 -3.90
N PHE A 71 1.95 -10.51 -4.16
CA PHE A 71 2.16 -9.51 -3.11
C PHE A 71 1.03 -9.51 -2.08
N GLN A 72 -0.23 -9.56 -2.54
CA GLN A 72 -1.39 -9.69 -1.65
C GLN A 72 -1.32 -10.96 -0.80
N GLN A 73 -0.97 -12.10 -1.41
CA GLN A 73 -0.85 -13.38 -0.70
C GLN A 73 0.29 -13.35 0.33
N THR A 74 1.42 -12.71 0.03
CA THR A 74 2.51 -12.56 1.00
C THR A 74 2.04 -11.81 2.24
N PHE A 75 1.37 -10.66 2.09
CA PHE A 75 0.82 -9.92 3.23
C PHE A 75 -0.20 -10.74 4.03
N LYS A 76 -1.08 -11.47 3.32
CA LYS A 76 -2.13 -12.26 3.96
C LYS A 76 -1.61 -13.47 4.72
N THR A 77 -0.75 -14.25 4.09
CA THR A 77 -0.38 -15.60 4.59
C THR A 77 0.91 -15.59 5.39
N GLN A 78 1.89 -14.75 5.01
CA GLN A 78 3.20 -14.74 5.65
C GLN A 78 3.30 -13.68 6.75
N LEU A 79 2.62 -12.54 6.58
CA LEU A 79 2.71 -11.41 7.52
C LEU A 79 1.46 -11.22 8.41
N ASN A 80 0.43 -12.06 8.25
CA ASN A 80 -0.84 -11.99 8.97
C ASN A 80 -1.55 -10.61 8.89
N TYR A 81 -1.67 -10.07 7.67
CA TYR A 81 -2.48 -8.88 7.38
C TYR A 81 -3.81 -9.23 6.70
N LYS A 82 -4.85 -8.49 7.02
CA LYS A 82 -6.12 -8.49 6.29
C LYS A 82 -6.01 -7.54 5.11
N ILE A 83 -6.53 -7.96 3.96
CA ILE A 83 -6.66 -7.12 2.76
C ILE A 83 -8.08 -6.55 2.72
N ILE A 84 -8.18 -5.23 2.67
CA ILE A 84 -9.45 -4.49 2.66
C ILE A 84 -9.60 -3.80 1.31
N SER A 85 -10.58 -4.26 0.53
CA SER A 85 -10.95 -3.64 -0.74
C SER A 85 -11.75 -2.36 -0.50
N LEU A 86 -11.31 -1.26 -1.12
CA LEU A 86 -12.05 -0.01 -1.12
C LEU A 86 -13.07 -0.06 -2.27
N LYS A 87 -14.37 -0.11 -1.94
CA LYS A 87 -15.47 -0.42 -2.87
C LYS A 87 -15.48 0.40 -4.18
N GLU A 88 -14.87 1.58 -4.19
CA GLU A 88 -14.84 2.50 -5.34
C GLU A 88 -13.44 2.72 -5.93
N ILE A 89 -12.40 2.10 -5.36
CA ILE A 89 -11.01 2.32 -5.75
C ILE A 89 -10.35 0.96 -5.97
N ARG A 90 -10.59 0.38 -7.16
CA ARG A 90 -10.16 -0.99 -7.48
C ARG A 90 -8.65 -1.17 -7.45
N GLU A 91 -7.93 -0.08 -7.64
CA GLU A 91 -6.48 -0.04 -7.75
C GLU A 91 -5.78 0.18 -6.41
N LEU A 92 -6.55 0.36 -5.33
CA LEU A 92 -6.03 0.62 -4.00
C LEU A 92 -6.64 -0.35 -3.00
N LEU A 93 -5.79 -1.14 -2.36
CA LEU A 93 -6.16 -2.00 -1.24
C LEU A 93 -5.56 -1.43 0.03
N LYS A 94 -6.30 -1.46 1.14
CA LYS A 94 -5.73 -1.17 2.47
C LYS A 94 -5.32 -2.48 3.13
N ILE A 95 -4.23 -2.46 3.90
CA ILE A 95 -3.88 -3.59 4.76
C ILE A 95 -3.93 -3.20 6.23
N GLU A 96 -4.40 -4.13 7.05
CA GLU A 96 -4.49 -3.97 8.50
C GLU A 96 -3.98 -5.26 9.16
N LYS A 97 -3.26 -5.13 10.27
CA LYS A 97 -2.76 -6.29 11.01
C LYS A 97 -3.97 -7.10 11.49
N SER A 98 -3.95 -8.41 11.30
CA SER A 98 -4.95 -9.28 11.93
C SER A 98 -4.72 -9.22 13.44
N ASN A 99 -5.71 -8.73 14.18
CA ASN A 99 -5.81 -9.03 15.61
C ASN A 99 -6.32 -10.46 15.71
N ASP A 100 -5.47 -11.36 16.20
CA ASP A 100 -5.87 -12.67 16.71
C ASP A 100 -6.57 -12.50 18.07
#